data_AF-D2BBY8-F1
#
_entry.id   AF-D2BBY8-F1
#
_cell.length_a   1.000
_cell.length_b   1.000
_cell.length_c   1.000
_cell.angle_alpha   90.00
_cell.angle_beta   90.00
_cell.angle_gamma   90.00
#
_symmetry.space_group_name_H-M   'P 1'
#
loop_
_entity.id
_entity.type
_entity.pdbx_description
1 polymer ?
#
loop_
_entity_poly.entity_id
_entity_poly.type
_entity_poly.pdbx_seq_one_letter_code
_entity_poly.pdbx_strand_id
1 'polypeptide(L)'
;MSTDGYSVGWQSLRRESAVYRERHEHMAEVERELRQAFDRDRATLGNDMYGAAMAKGLPAIEQGIFTAAAAYLAELEATFGGLDTNAGTYERAEQPPGTEP
;
A
#
# COMPACT_ATOMS: atom_id res chain seq x y z
N MET A 1 27.55 31.93 1.32
CA MET A 1 27.16 30.74 0.54
C MET A 1 25.89 30.22 1.17
N SER A 2 24.73 30.46 0.55
CA SER A 2 23.46 29.93 1.06
C SER A 2 23.44 28.44 0.73
N THR A 3 23.61 27.58 1.73
CA THR A 3 23.21 26.18 1.65
C THR A 3 21.70 26.14 1.72
N ASP A 4 21.02 26.63 0.68
CA ASP A 4 19.61 26.31 0.43
C ASP A 4 19.56 24.87 -0.11
N GLY A 5 20.01 23.94 0.74
CA GLY A 5 19.79 22.51 0.53
C GLY A 5 18.30 22.25 0.68
N TYR A 6 17.78 21.40 -0.20
CA TYR A 6 16.40 20.92 -0.11
C TYR A 6 16.20 20.31 1.28
N SER A 7 15.50 21.01 2.18
CA SER A 7 15.18 20.51 3.52
C SER A 7 13.70 20.17 3.56
N VAL A 8 13.41 18.90 3.86
CA VAL A 8 12.06 18.45 4.17
C VAL A 8 12.00 18.27 5.68
N GLY A 9 11.17 19.05 6.36
CA GLY A 9 10.98 18.88 7.81
C GLY A 9 10.36 17.52 8.14
N TRP A 10 10.78 16.90 9.25
CA TRP A 10 10.28 15.58 9.67
C TRP A 10 8.75 15.52 9.80
N GLN A 11 8.09 16.63 10.13
CA GLN A 11 6.63 16.73 10.21
C GLN A 11 5.97 16.49 8.84
N SER A 12 6.58 16.98 7.76
CA SER A 12 6.08 16.75 6.40
C SER A 12 6.24 15.28 6.00
N LEU A 13 7.35 14.64 6.38
CA LEU A 13 7.55 13.21 6.16
C LEU A 13 6.53 12.36 6.92
N ARG A 14 6.25 12.68 8.19
CA ARG A 14 5.21 11.98 8.96
C ARG A 14 3.81 12.18 8.37
N ARG A 15 3.50 13.39 7.91
CA ARG A 15 2.21 13.67 7.27
C ARG A 15 2.05 12.85 5.99
N GLU A 16 3.08 12.81 5.16
CA GLU A 16 3.05 12.05 3.91
C GLU A 16 2.99 10.53 4.18
N SER A 17 3.73 10.04 5.18
CA SER A 17 3.64 8.65 5.65
C SER A 17 2.21 8.26 6.02
N ALA A 18 1.49 9.13 6.75
CA ALA A 18 0.09 8.88 7.10
C ALA A 18 -0.81 8.77 5.87
N VAL A 19 -0.59 9.58 4.83
CA VAL A 19 -1.34 9.51 3.57
C VAL A 19 -1.08 8.17 2.85
N TYR A 20 0.18 7.72 2.76
CA TYR A 20 0.50 6.44 2.15
C TYR A 20 -0.04 5.24 2.96
N ARG A 21 -0.08 5.35 4.28
CA ARG A 21 -0.69 4.35 5.16
C ARG A 21 -2.20 4.24 4.94
N GLU A 22 -2.90 5.37 4.87
CA GLU A 22 -4.34 5.40 4.55
C GLU A 22 -4.63 4.77 3.18
N ARG A 23 -3.81 5.09 2.17
CA ARG A 23 -3.91 4.46 0.84
C ARG A 23 -3.69 2.95 0.90
N HIS A 24 -2.72 2.50 1.69
CA HIS A 24 -2.46 1.07 1.89
C HIS A 24 -3.68 0.37 2.52
N GLU A 25 -4.24 0.95 3.59
CA GLU A 25 -5.42 0.41 4.26
C GLU A 25 -6.62 0.33 3.32
N HIS A 26 -6.86 1.38 2.54
CA HIS A 26 -7.93 1.41 1.55
C HIS A 26 -7.73 0.34 0.45
N MET A 27 -6.53 0.22 -0.10
CA MET A 27 -6.25 -0.79 -1.14
C MET A 27 -6.39 -2.22 -0.60
N ALA A 28 -5.99 -2.45 0.66
CA ALA A 28 -6.16 -3.76 1.30
C ALA A 28 -7.65 -4.11 1.50
N GLU A 29 -8.50 -3.10 1.76
CA GLU A 29 -9.95 -3.29 1.79
C GLU A 29 -10.49 -3.66 0.40
N VAL A 30 -10.12 -2.92 -0.64
CA VAL A 30 -10.49 -3.21 -2.03
C VAL A 30 -10.07 -4.63 -2.43
N GLU A 31 -8.86 -5.06 -2.08
CA GLU A 31 -8.40 -6.42 -2.36
C GLU A 31 -9.29 -7.48 -1.68
N ARG A 32 -9.66 -7.28 -0.41
CA ARG A 32 -10.57 -8.18 0.31
C ARG A 32 -11.95 -8.24 -0.33
N GLU A 33 -12.51 -7.11 -0.71
CA GLU A 33 -13.81 -7.04 -1.39
C GLU A 33 -13.78 -7.78 -2.73
N LEU A 34 -12.71 -7.59 -3.52
CA LEU A 34 -12.51 -8.32 -4.77
C LEU A 34 -12.40 -9.82 -4.55
N ARG A 35 -11.65 -10.29 -3.53
CA ARG A 35 -11.59 -11.72 -3.18
C ARG A 35 -12.96 -12.29 -2.89
N GLN A 36 -13.75 -11.59 -2.08
CA GLN A 36 -15.12 -12.00 -1.77
C GLN A 36 -16.02 -12.04 -3.01
N ALA A 37 -15.85 -11.11 -3.95
CA ALA A 37 -16.56 -11.12 -5.22
C ALA A 37 -16.18 -12.34 -6.08
N PHE A 38 -14.88 -12.60 -6.27
CA PHE A 38 -14.40 -13.78 -6.99
C PHE A 38 -14.90 -15.08 -6.37
N ASP A 39 -14.87 -15.21 -5.04
CA ASP A 39 -15.36 -16.40 -4.34
C ASP A 39 -16.88 -16.59 -4.51
N ARG A 40 -17.66 -15.51 -4.40
CA ARG A 40 -19.11 -15.52 -4.63
C ARG A 40 -19.42 -15.93 -6.07
N ASP A 41 -18.77 -15.31 -7.04
CA ASP A 41 -19.03 -15.56 -8.45
C ASP A 41 -18.64 -16.99 -8.83
N ARG A 42 -17.53 -17.50 -8.29
CA ARG A 42 -17.12 -18.91 -8.44
C ARG A 42 -18.19 -19.88 -7.93
N ALA A 43 -18.87 -19.55 -6.84
CA ALA A 43 -19.98 -20.36 -6.31
C ALA A 43 -21.24 -20.32 -7.19
N THR A 44 -21.37 -19.33 -8.08
CA THR A 44 -22.53 -19.15 -8.97
C THR A 44 -22.32 -19.63 -10.41
N LEU A 45 -21.08 -19.95 -10.81
CA LEU A 45 -20.81 -20.49 -12.14
C LEU A 45 -21.51 -21.85 -12.31
N GLY A 46 -22.56 -21.87 -13.15
CA GLY A 46 -23.27 -23.09 -13.52
C GLY A 46 -22.45 -23.98 -14.46
N ASN A 47 -22.86 -25.25 -14.58
CA ASN A 47 -22.22 -26.26 -15.45
C ASN A 47 -22.52 -26.07 -16.96
N ASP A 48 -22.90 -24.86 -17.38
CA ASP A 48 -23.15 -24.58 -18.79
C ASP A 48 -21.83 -24.27 -19.54
N MET A 49 -21.92 -24.22 -20.86
CA MET A 49 -20.76 -23.98 -21.73
C MET A 49 -20.08 -22.62 -21.48
N TYR A 50 -20.83 -21.64 -20.98
CA TYR A 50 -20.32 -20.31 -20.67
C TYR A 50 -19.58 -20.30 -19.32
N GLY A 51 -20.14 -20.97 -18.31
CA GLY A 51 -19.52 -21.22 -17.01
C GLY A 51 -18.23 -22.04 -17.13
N ALA A 52 -18.20 -23.05 -18.01
CA ALA A 52 -16.99 -23.84 -18.28
C ALA A 52 -15.88 -23.03 -18.97
N ALA A 53 -16.25 -22.13 -19.89
CA ALA A 53 -15.29 -21.25 -20.55
C ALA A 53 -14.72 -20.19 -19.57
N MET A 54 -15.58 -19.60 -18.74
CA MET A 54 -15.18 -18.68 -17.68
C MET A 54 -14.28 -19.37 -16.64
N ALA A 55 -14.65 -20.55 -16.17
CA ALA A 55 -13.87 -21.33 -15.20
C ALA A 55 -12.43 -21.63 -15.66
N LYS A 56 -12.16 -21.65 -16.97
CA LYS A 56 -10.82 -21.87 -17.52
C LYS A 56 -9.94 -20.62 -17.49
N GLY A 57 -10.52 -19.43 -17.72
CA GLY A 57 -9.78 -18.16 -17.78
C GLY A 57 -9.72 -17.43 -16.44
N LEU A 58 -10.75 -17.59 -15.60
CA LEU A 58 -10.90 -16.89 -14.34
C LEU A 58 -9.68 -17.05 -13.41
N PRO A 59 -9.08 -18.25 -13.22
CA PRO A 59 -7.96 -18.40 -12.30
C PRO A 59 -6.73 -17.59 -12.71
N ALA A 60 -6.44 -17.48 -14.02
CA ALA A 60 -5.30 -16.72 -14.52
C ALA A 60 -5.54 -15.20 -14.39
N ILE A 61 -6.77 -14.75 -14.65
CA ILE A 61 -7.17 -13.35 -14.46
C ILE A 61 -7.08 -12.97 -12.98
N GLU A 62 -7.66 -13.80 -12.12
CA GLU A 62 -7.66 -13.64 -10.67
C GLU A 62 -6.22 -13.59 -10.12
N GLN A 63 -5.36 -14.52 -10.55
CA GLN A 63 -3.95 -14.52 -10.17
C GLN A 63 -3.24 -13.24 -10.61
N GLY A 64 -3.47 -12.77 -11.84
CA GLY A 64 -2.87 -11.53 -12.34
C GLY A 64 -3.28 -10.31 -11.53
N ILE A 65 -4.57 -10.19 -11.22
CA ILE A 65 -5.12 -9.09 -10.41
C ILE A 65 -4.50 -9.09 -9.01
N PHE A 66 -4.53 -10.23 -8.31
CA PHE A 66 -4.03 -10.28 -6.93
C PHE A 66 -2.50 -10.20 -6.83
N THR A 67 -1.77 -10.64 -7.86
CA THR A 67 -0.32 -10.42 -7.93
C THR A 67 -0.01 -8.93 -8.05
N ALA A 68 -0.72 -8.20 -8.91
CA ALA A 68 -0.54 -6.76 -9.06
C ALA A 68 -0.96 -5.99 -7.80
N ALA A 69 -2.08 -6.36 -7.18
CA ALA A 69 -2.55 -5.75 -5.93
C ALA A 69 -1.54 -5.93 -4.80
N ALA A 70 -1.00 -7.15 -4.62
CA ALA A 70 0.01 -7.43 -3.62
C ALA A 70 1.30 -6.63 -3.84
N ALA A 71 1.75 -6.51 -5.10
CA ALA A 71 2.93 -5.69 -5.43
C ALA A 71 2.72 -4.21 -5.08
N TYR A 72 1.53 -3.67 -5.38
CA TYR A 72 1.21 -2.28 -5.08
C TYR A 72 1.09 -2.02 -3.57
N LEU A 73 0.47 -2.94 -2.81
CA LEU A 73 0.44 -2.86 -1.34
C LEU A 73 1.86 -2.85 -0.75
N ALA A 74 2.75 -3.73 -1.22
CA ALA A 74 4.13 -3.76 -0.77
C ALA A 74 4.88 -2.45 -1.06
N GLU A 75 4.60 -1.81 -2.21
CA GLU A 75 5.18 -0.51 -2.56
C GLU A 75 4.68 0.61 -1.63
N LEU A 76 3.38 0.64 -1.31
CA LEU A 76 2.82 1.58 -0.33
C LEU A 76 3.43 1.38 1.06
N GLU A 77 3.56 0.13 1.49
CA GLU A 77 4.19 -0.23 2.78
C GLU A 77 5.64 0.21 2.86
N ALA A 78 6.44 -0.12 1.84
CA ALA A 78 7.82 0.32 1.75
C ALA A 78 7.93 1.85 1.77
N THR A 79 7.01 2.55 1.10
CA THR A 79 7.01 4.02 1.03
C THR A 79 6.72 4.66 2.38
N PHE A 80 5.62 4.31 3.06
CA PHE A 80 5.33 4.91 4.37
C PHE A 80 6.37 4.50 5.42
N GLY A 81 6.88 3.26 5.38
CA GLY A 81 7.94 2.80 6.27
C GLY A 81 9.25 3.58 6.09
N GLY A 82 9.61 3.89 4.84
CA GLY A 82 10.76 4.74 4.51
C GLY A 82 10.58 6.18 4.98
N LEU A 83 9.38 6.74 4.80
CA LEU A 83 9.05 8.09 5.27
C LEU A 83 9.11 8.18 6.80
N ASP A 84 8.54 7.22 7.53
CA ASP A 84 8.61 7.16 9.00
C ASP A 84 10.06 7.05 9.50
N THR A 85 10.87 6.20 8.84
CA THR A 85 12.29 6.02 9.17
C THR A 85 13.09 7.31 8.97
N ASN A 86 12.87 8.00 7.85
CA ASN A 86 13.52 9.27 7.56
C ASN A 86 13.05 10.39 8.50
N ALA A 87 11.75 10.43 8.82
CA ALA A 87 11.20 11.38 9.78
C ALA A 87 11.86 11.23 11.15
N GLY A 88 11.97 9.99 11.66
CA GLY A 88 12.65 9.73 12.93
C GLY A 88 14.15 10.03 12.91
N THR A 89 14.78 10.02 11.73
CA THR A 89 16.19 10.43 11.57
C THR A 89 16.33 11.94 11.62
N TYR A 90 15.46 12.69 10.94
CA TYR A 90 15.46 14.15 10.97
C TYR A 90 15.02 14.72 12.32
N GLU A 91 14.01 14.13 12.96
CA GLU A 91 13.59 14.54 14.31
C GLU A 91 14.75 14.44 15.32
N ARG A 92 15.53 13.36 15.28
CA ARG A 92 16.72 13.19 16.12
C ARG A 92 17.85 14.15 15.77
N ALA A 93 17.99 14.54 14.50
CA ALA A 93 19.00 15.50 14.08
C ALA A 93 18.62 16.95 14.46
N GLU A 94 17.32 17.25 14.50
CA GLU A 94 16.79 18.56 14.89
C GLU A 94 16.70 18.76 16.42
N GLN A 95 16.67 17.68 17.21
CA GLN A 95 16.79 17.75 18.67
C GLN A 95 18.28 17.85 19.09
N PRO A 96 18.75 18.97 19.64
CA PRO A 96 20.12 19.07 20.13
C PRO A 96 20.35 18.12 21.32
N PRO A 97 21.57 17.58 21.48
CA PRO A 97 21.91 16.82 22.68
C PRO A 97 21.90 17.77 23.89
N GLY A 98 20.87 17.68 24.72
CA GLY A 98 20.82 18.37 26.03
C GLY A 98 19.68 19.34 26.27
N THR A 99 18.43 18.99 25.93
CA THR A 99 17.26 19.60 26.58
C THR A 99 16.68 18.59 27.57
N GLU A 100 17.34 18.45 28.72
CA GLU A 100 16.68 17.96 29.93
C GLU A 100 15.80 19.09 30.51
N PRO A 101 14.64 18.78 31.12
CA PRO A 101 13.82 19.76 31.84
C PRO A 101 14.49 20.30 33.11
#